data_AF-A0A635X946-F1
#
_entry.id   AF-A0A635X946-F1
#
_cell.length_a   1.000
_cell.length_b   1.000
_cell.length_c   1.000
_cell.angle_alpha   90.00
_cell.angle_beta   90.00
_cell.angle_gamma   90.00
#
_symmetry.space_group_name_H-M   'P 1'
#
loop_
_entity.id
_entity.type
_entity.pdbx_description
1 polymer ?
#
loop_
_entity_poly.entity_id
_entity_poly.type
_entity_poly.pdbx_seq_one_letter_code
_entity_poly.pdbx_strand_id
1 'polypeptide(L)' 'VAFEFKCVPYEGLGERAFSLRNSLLTGDEPRFVLRIVQLEAQEEAIANEFRDLLISKFDGESVETFIGNFKA' A
#
# COMPACT_ATOMS: atom_id res chain seq x y z
N VAL A 1 -10.06 17.00 -10.97
CA VAL A 1 -10.73 15.71 -10.74
C VAL A 1 -9.64 14.65 -10.71
N ALA A 2 -9.33 14.10 -9.54
CA ALA A 2 -8.40 12.98 -9.41
C ALA A 2 -9.16 11.67 -9.60
N PHE A 3 -8.60 10.71 -10.33
CA PHE A 3 -9.19 9.38 -10.47
C PHE A 3 -8.79 8.57 -9.25
N GLU A 4 -9.75 8.21 -8.40
CA GLU A 4 -9.48 7.50 -7.14
C GLU A 4 -9.92 6.05 -7.24
N PHE A 5 -9.05 5.15 -6.79
CA PHE A 5 -9.36 3.74 -6.63
C PHE A 5 -9.39 3.40 -5.15
N LYS A 6 -10.53 2.91 -4.66
CA LYS A 6 -10.71 2.51 -3.26
C LYS A 6 -10.71 0.99 -3.16
N CYS A 7 -9.87 0.46 -2.27
CA CYS A 7 -9.87 -0.96 -1.96
C CYS A 7 -9.29 -1.23 -0.57
N VAL A 8 -9.47 -2.46 -0.09
CA VAL A 8 -8.72 -3.00 1.03
C VAL A 8 -7.47 -3.67 0.44
N PRO A 9 -6.26 -3.13 0.67
CA PRO A 9 -5.05 -3.61 -0.01
C PRO A 9 -4.61 -5.00 0.48
N TYR A 10 -4.83 -5.29 1.76
CA TYR A 10 -4.54 -6.58 2.39
C TYR A 10 -5.60 -6.89 3.44
N GLU A 11 -5.90 -8.18 3.60
CA GLU A 11 -6.82 -8.66 4.63
C GLU A 11 -6.36 -8.22 6.03
N GLY A 12 -7.29 -7.64 6.80
CA GLY A 12 -7.01 -7.13 8.15
C GLY A 12 -6.48 -5.70 8.23
N LEU A 13 -6.20 -5.04 7.09
CA LEU A 13 -5.92 -3.61 7.03
C LEU A 13 -7.18 -2.78 6.73
N GLY A 14 -7.08 -1.46 6.92
CA GLY A 14 -8.15 -0.53 6.60
C GLY A 14 -8.41 -0.37 5.10
N GLU A 15 -9.60 0.15 4.76
CA GLU A 15 -9.90 0.61 3.40
C GLU A 15 -9.04 1.84 3.06
N ARG A 16 -8.47 1.86 1.85
CA ARG A 16 -7.59 2.93 1.38
C ARG A 16 -8.00 3.43 -0.01
N ALA A 17 -7.88 4.74 -0.20
CA ALA A 17 -8.05 5.39 -1.49
C ALA A 17 -6.67 5.68 -2.11
N PHE A 18 -6.46 5.19 -3.33
CA PHE A 18 -5.29 5.44 -4.15
C PHE A 18 -5.61 6.46 -5.23
N SER A 19 -4.85 7.56 -5.27
CA SER A 19 -4.90 8.49 -6.39
C SER A 19 -4.17 7.88 -7.60
N LEU A 20 -4.84 7.85 -8.74
CA LEU A 20 -4.30 7.33 -9.99
C LEU A 20 -3.99 8.47 -10.97
N ARG A 21 -2.82 8.40 -11.62
CA ARG A 21 -2.46 9.24 -12.75
C ARG A 21 -2.85 8.54 -14.04
N ASN A 22 -3.62 9.24 -14.86
CA ASN A 22 -4.15 8.73 -16.12
C ASN A 22 -3.20 9.13 -17.24
N SER A 23 -2.86 8.18 -18.12
CA SER A 23 -2.05 8.42 -19.31
C SER A 23 -2.67 7.69 -20.49
N LEU A 24 -2.99 8.43 -21.55
CA LEU A 24 -3.36 7.86 -22.83
C LEU A 24 -2.11 7.83 -23.71
N LEU A 25 -1.63 6.64 -24.06
CA LEU A 25 -0.52 6.44 -24.97
C LEU A 25 -1.10 6.26 -26.38
N THR A 26 -0.98 7.28 -27.22
CA THR A 26 -1.42 7.26 -28.61
C THR A 26 -0.27 6.76 -29.50
N GLY A 27 -0.18 5.44 -29.66
CA GLY A 27 0.64 4.77 -30.68
C GLY A 27 -0.24 4.02 -31.68
N ASP A 28 0.33 3.09 -32.45
CA ASP A 28 -0.44 2.24 -33.38
C ASP A 28 -1.56 1.45 -32.68
N GLU A 29 -1.33 1.06 -31.42
CA GLU A 29 -2.37 0.59 -30.51
C GLU A 29 -2.54 1.59 -29.36
N PRO A 30 -3.69 2.29 -29.25
CA PRO A 30 -3.92 3.20 -28.15
C PRO A 30 -4.04 2.44 -26.83
N ARG A 31 -3.25 2.82 -25.83
CA ARG A 31 -3.27 2.22 -24.49
C ARG A 31 -3.65 3.23 -23.44
N PHE A 32 -4.62 2.87 -22.61
CA PHE A 32 -4.97 3.64 -21.41
C PHE A 32 -4.23 3.04 -20.21
N VAL A 33 -3.34 3.83 -19.61
CA VAL A 33 -2.49 3.42 -18.51
C VAL A 33 -2.86 4.21 -17.26
N LEU A 34 -3.11 3.49 -16.17
CA LEU A 34 -3.31 4.04 -14.84
C LEU A 34 -2.09 3.70 -13.99
N ARG A 35 -1.56 4.67 -13.24
CA ARG A 35 -0.49 4.43 -12.27
C ARG A 35 -0.84 5.04 -10.93
N ILE A 36 -0.58 4.31 -9.85
CA ILE A 36 -0.73 4.85 -8.50
C ILE A 36 0.29 5.97 -8.30
N VAL A 37 -0.20 7.10 -7.81
CA VAL A 37 0.64 8.23 -7.44
C VAL A 37 1.40 7.87 -6.16
N GLN A 38 2.72 8.02 -6.19
CA GLN A 38 3.60 7.75 -5.04
C GLN A 38 3.42 6.33 -4.47
N LEU A 39 3.46 5.30 -5.32
CA LEU A 39 3.27 3.91 -4.92
C LEU A 39 4.15 3.50 -3.73
N GLU A 40 5.45 3.80 -3.77
CA GLU A 40 6.41 3.47 -2.70
C GLU A 40 5.99 4.06 -1.34
N ALA A 41 5.52 5.31 -1.33
CA ALA A 41 5.04 5.96 -0.11
C ALA A 41 3.75 5.31 0.43
N GLN A 42 2.89 4.81 -0.47
CA GLN A 42 1.70 4.05 -0.06
C GLN A 42 2.09 2.70 0.55
N GLU A 43 3.07 2.00 -0.04
CA GLU A 43 3.59 0.74 0.49
C GLU A 43 4.24 0.92 1.86
N GLU A 44 5.04 1.98 2.05
CA GLU A 44 5.64 2.30 3.36
C GLU A 44 4.56 2.61 4.42
N ALA A 45 3.55 3.41 4.05
CA ALA A 45 2.44 3.70 4.95
C ALA A 45 1.66 2.43 5.34
N ILE A 46 1.49 1.48 4.42
CA ILE A 46 0.87 0.18 4.69
C ILE A 46 1.76 -0.66 5.62
N ALA A 47 3.07 -0.68 5.40
CA ALA A 47 4.01 -1.42 6.25
C ALA A 47 4.02 -0.87 7.70
N ASN A 48 3.97 0.45 7.85
CA ASN A 48 3.88 1.10 9.16
C ASN A 48 2.54 0.80 9.85
N GLU A 49 1.42 0.89 9.13
CA GLU A 49 0.10 0.51 9.65
C GLU A 49 0.07 -0.94 10.13
N PHE A 50 0.63 -1.86 9.34
CA PHE A 50 0.72 -3.26 9.71
C PHE A 50 1.60 -3.47 10.95
N ARG A 51 2.74 -2.78 11.05
CA ARG A 51 3.61 -2.81 12.22
C ARG A 51 2.88 -2.33 13.48
N ASP A 52 2.18 -1.20 13.39
CA ASP A 52 1.47 -0.62 14.52
C ASP A 52 0.32 -1.54 14.98
N LEU A 53 -0.38 -2.16 14.04
CA LEU A 53 -1.39 -3.18 14.33
C LEU A 53 -0.80 -4.40 15.03
N LEU A 54 0.36 -4.90 14.58
CA LEU A 54 1.04 -5.99 15.26
C LEU A 54 1.41 -5.60 16.70
N ILE A 55 2.12 -4.47 16.89
CA ILE A 55 2.51 -4.00 18.23
C ILE A 55 1.28 -3.86 19.13
N SER A 56 0.20 -3.25 18.65
CA SER A 56 -1.04 -3.10 19.40
C SER A 56 -1.69 -4.43 19.77
N LYS A 57 -1.55 -5.47 18.95
CA LYS A 57 -2.09 -6.81 19.24
C LYS A 57 -1.22 -7.62 20.19
N PHE A 58 0.08 -7.34 20.24
CA PHE A 58 1.03 -7.99 21.15
C PHE A 58 1.26 -7.22 22.47
N ASP A 59 0.62 -6.07 22.65
CA ASP A 59 0.72 -5.28 23.88
C ASP A 59 0.12 -6.06 25.06
N GLY A 60 0.99 -6.75 25.82
CA GLY A 60 0.65 -7.65 26.92
C GLY A 60 1.19 -9.08 26.82
N GLU A 61 1.72 -9.49 25.67
CA GLU A 61 2.41 -10.77 25.49
C GLU A 61 3.90 -10.55 25.22
N SER A 62 4.77 -11.33 25.86
CA SER A 62 6.24 -11.22 25.76
C SER A 62 6.78 -11.77 24.44
N VAL A 63 6.30 -11.24 23.31
CA VAL A 63 6.74 -11.65 21.98
C VAL A 63 7.50 -10.49 21.35
N GLU A 64 8.82 -10.64 21.23
CA GLU A 64 9.67 -9.69 20.52
C GLU A 64 9.30 -9.67 19.02
N THR A 65 8.47 -8.70 18.63
CA THR A 65 8.07 -8.53 17.23
C THR A 65 9.21 -7.92 16.42
N PHE A 66 10.06 -8.76 15.83
CA PHE A 66 11.00 -8.34 14.79
C PHE A 66 10.30 -8.33 13.42
N ILE A 67 10.09 -7.14 12.86
CA ILE A 67 9.63 -6.98 11.47
C ILE A 67 10.85 -6.62 10.61
N GLY A 68 11.40 -7.62 9.92
CA GLY A 68 12.49 -7.44 8.97
C GLY A 68 13.15 -8.77 8.59
N ASN A 69 13.34 -9.01 7.29
CA ASN A 69 14.09 -10.17 6.80
C ASN A 69 15.58 -9.81 6.80
N PHE A 70 16.35 -10.26 7.78
CA PHE A 70 17.81 -10.19 7.70
C PHE A 70 18.28 -11.19 6.64
N LYS A 71 18.78 -10.68 5.50
CA LYS A 71 19.67 -11.46 4.64
C LYS A 71 21.08 -11.32 5.18
N ALA A 72 21.62 -12.41 5.72
CA ALA A 72 23.06 -12.61 5.91
C ALA A 72 23.73 -13.04 4.60
#